data_AF-A0A6A2XRW4-F1
#
_entry.id   AF-A0A6A2XRW4-F1
#
_cell.length_a   1.000
_cell.length_b   1.000
_cell.length_c   1.000
_cell.angle_alpha   90.00
_cell.angle_beta   90.00
_cell.angle_gamma   90.00
#
_symmetry.space_group_name_H-M   'P 1'
#
loop_
_entity.id
_entity.type
_entity.pdbx_description
1 polymer ?
#
loop_
_entity_poly.entity_id
_entity_poly.type
_entity_poly.pdbx_seq_one_letter_code
_entity_poly.pdbx_strand_id
1 'polypeptide(L)'
;MDVISLFPFLTDHVFWYSTFSCYPPEIVKKMPKKDLAEEVWRLQAALGEQSEITKYSQQEFERLQNEKVLCRVCFERGISVVFLPCRHRIRCSICCEKCRKCPICRVSIEERLPVYDV
;
A
#
# COMPACT_ATOMS: atom_id res chain seq x y z
N MET A 1 19.63 -3.79 -3.00
CA MET A 1 20.52 -3.00 -2.11
C MET A 1 20.30 -3.55 -0.72
N ASP A 2 20.98 -4.66 -0.47
CA ASP A 2 20.74 -5.53 0.67
C ASP A 2 21.55 -5.02 1.85
N VAL A 3 20.84 -4.59 2.90
CA VAL A 3 21.36 -3.97 4.12
C VAL A 3 22.25 -4.89 4.97
N ILE A 4 22.55 -6.10 4.49
CA ILE A 4 23.27 -7.16 5.21
C ILE A 4 24.80 -7.05 5.00
N SER A 5 25.26 -6.22 4.08
CA SER A 5 26.66 -6.24 3.60
C SER A 5 27.64 -5.25 4.27
N LEU A 6 27.29 -4.59 5.39
CA LEU A 6 28.10 -3.48 5.93
C LEU A 6 28.59 -3.56 7.39
N PHE A 7 28.54 -4.70 8.09
CA PHE A 7 29.04 -4.78 9.48
C PHE A 7 30.14 -5.84 9.69
N PRO A 8 31.42 -5.43 9.85
CA PRO A 8 32.56 -6.33 9.98
C PRO A 8 32.99 -6.65 11.43
N PHE A 9 32.12 -6.58 12.44
CA PHE A 9 32.46 -6.94 13.83
C PHE A 9 31.30 -7.69 14.51
N LEU A 10 31.37 -9.03 14.48
CA LEU A 10 30.32 -9.97 14.90
C LEU A 10 30.65 -10.67 16.22
N THR A 11 30.78 -9.92 17.34
CA THR A 11 30.82 -10.55 18.68
C THR A 11 29.99 -9.90 19.78
N ASP A 12 29.38 -8.72 19.60
CA ASP A 12 28.59 -8.08 20.70
C ASP A 12 27.26 -7.43 20.24
N HIS A 13 26.65 -7.93 19.16
CA HIS A 13 25.42 -7.35 18.61
C HIS A 13 24.18 -8.25 18.76
N VAL A 14 23.99 -8.84 19.96
CA VAL A 14 22.81 -9.67 20.28
C VAL A 14 21.62 -8.81 20.77
N PHE A 15 21.77 -7.49 20.87
CA PHE A 15 20.83 -6.66 21.63
C PHE A 15 19.80 -5.85 20.83
N TRP A 16 19.73 -5.98 19.50
CA TRP A 16 18.82 -5.13 18.71
C TRP A 16 17.60 -5.83 18.08
N TYR A 17 17.62 -7.15 17.93
CA TYR A 17 16.43 -7.92 17.58
C TYR A 17 16.37 -9.14 18.50
N SER A 18 15.96 -8.89 19.75
CA SER A 18 15.71 -9.93 20.75
C SER A 18 14.45 -10.73 20.35
N THR A 19 14.61 -11.61 19.38
CA THR A 19 13.68 -12.68 19.05
C THR A 19 14.38 -13.99 19.38
N PHE A 20 13.72 -14.94 20.04
CA PHE A 20 14.32 -16.22 20.46
C PHE A 20 14.87 -17.09 19.30
N SER A 21 14.67 -16.66 18.05
CA SER A 21 15.26 -17.17 16.82
C SER A 21 16.79 -17.27 16.82
N CYS A 22 17.49 -16.62 17.76
CA CYS A 22 18.94 -16.71 17.93
C CYS A 22 19.41 -17.87 18.84
N TYR A 23 18.50 -18.61 19.48
CA TYR A 23 18.86 -19.76 20.33
C TYR A 23 18.53 -21.10 19.64
N PRO A 24 19.44 -22.08 19.68
CA PRO A 24 19.15 -23.45 19.26
C PRO A 24 17.92 -24.03 20.00
N PRO A 25 17.09 -24.85 19.34
CA PRO A 25 15.91 -25.45 19.97
C PRO A 25 16.19 -26.19 21.29
N GLU A 26 17.38 -26.75 21.44
CA GLU A 26 17.84 -27.47 22.64
C GLU A 26 18.02 -26.54 23.84
N ILE A 27 18.40 -25.29 23.59
CA ILE A 27 18.56 -24.26 24.63
C ILE A 27 17.19 -23.75 25.03
N VAL A 28 16.33 -23.42 24.05
CA VAL A 28 14.96 -22.92 24.29
C VAL A 28 14.13 -23.91 25.12
N LYS A 29 14.24 -25.21 24.84
CA LYS A 29 13.55 -26.27 25.59
C LYS A 29 13.94 -26.35 27.07
N LYS A 30 15.14 -25.90 27.43
CA LYS A 30 15.64 -25.91 28.82
C LYS A 30 15.33 -24.62 29.57
N MET A 31 14.79 -23.60 28.90
CA MET A 31 14.48 -22.32 29.52
C MET A 31 13.32 -22.43 30.53
N PRO A 32 13.33 -21.60 31.58
CA PRO A 32 12.19 -21.49 32.49
C PRO A 32 10.91 -21.10 31.75
N LYS A 33 9.78 -21.72 32.11
CA LYS A 33 8.46 -21.42 31.51
C LYS A 33 8.08 -19.94 31.59
N LYS A 34 8.49 -19.25 32.66
CA LYS A 34 8.25 -17.81 32.85
C LYS A 34 8.90 -16.97 31.74
N ASP A 35 10.13 -17.31 31.35
CA ASP A 35 10.91 -16.54 30.38
C ASP A 35 10.35 -16.78 28.97
N LEU A 36 9.91 -18.02 28.70
CA LEU A 36 9.19 -18.37 27.46
C LEU A 36 7.84 -17.63 27.36
N ALA A 37 7.09 -17.53 28.45
CA ALA A 37 5.81 -16.83 28.46
C ALA A 37 5.98 -15.31 28.24
N GLU A 38 7.00 -14.71 28.83
CA GLU A 38 7.33 -13.30 28.63
C GLU A 38 7.71 -13.00 27.18
N GLU A 39 8.47 -13.88 26.54
CA GLU A 39 8.76 -13.75 25.10
C GLU A 39 7.52 -13.90 24.25
N VAL A 40 6.70 -14.92 24.48
CA VAL A 40 5.45 -15.09 23.70
C VAL A 40 4.59 -13.84 23.81
N TRP A 41 4.48 -13.27 25.01
CA TRP A 41 3.77 -12.01 25.22
C TRP A 41 4.37 -10.85 24.42
N ARG A 42 5.71 -10.69 24.48
CA ARG A 42 6.43 -9.66 23.72
C ARG A 42 6.24 -9.81 22.21
N LEU A 43 6.33 -11.04 21.69
CA LEU A 43 6.13 -11.34 20.26
C LEU A 43 4.69 -11.10 19.83
N GLN A 44 3.72 -11.45 20.67
CA GLN A 44 2.31 -11.17 20.40
C GLN A 44 2.04 -9.67 20.36
N ALA A 45 2.63 -8.88 21.26
CA ALA A 45 2.53 -7.43 21.24
C ALA A 45 3.14 -6.84 19.96
N ALA A 46 4.36 -7.25 19.60
CA ALA A 46 5.04 -6.79 18.38
C ALA A 46 4.28 -7.19 17.10
N LEU A 47 3.74 -8.41 17.04
CA LEU A 47 2.90 -8.87 15.94
C LEU A 47 1.59 -8.05 15.86
N GLY A 48 1.01 -7.71 17.01
CA GLY A 48 -0.14 -6.83 17.10
C GLY A 48 0.13 -5.48 16.45
N GLU A 49 1.21 -4.80 16.85
CA GLU A 49 1.64 -3.53 16.26
C GLU A 49 1.91 -3.64 14.76
N GLN A 50 2.62 -4.68 14.32
CA GLN A 50 2.91 -4.92 12.90
C GLN A 50 1.62 -5.15 12.09
N SER A 51 0.62 -5.82 12.68
CA SER A 51 -0.66 -6.08 12.02
C SER A 51 -1.44 -4.78 11.78
N GLU A 52 -1.39 -3.82 12.70
CA GLU A 52 -2.06 -2.52 12.54
C GLU A 52 -1.39 -1.67 11.45
N ILE A 53 -0.05 -1.66 11.40
CA ILE A 53 0.70 -0.99 10.33
C ILE A 53 0.32 -1.57 8.96
N THR A 54 0.24 -2.90 8.87
CA THR A 54 -0.10 -3.60 7.63
C THR A 54 -1.54 -3.27 7.19
N LYS A 55 -2.50 -3.28 8.12
CA LYS A 55 -3.89 -2.89 7.84
C LYS A 55 -3.99 -1.46 7.32
N TYR A 56 -3.32 -0.51 7.98
CA TYR A 56 -3.32 0.89 7.55
C TYR A 56 -2.74 1.03 6.13
N SER A 57 -1.60 0.38 5.86
CA SER A 57 -1.00 0.41 4.52
C SER A 57 -1.91 -0.19 3.45
N GLN A 58 -2.65 -1.25 3.77
CA GLN A 58 -3.61 -1.86 2.84
C GLN A 58 -4.80 -0.94 2.56
N GLN A 59 -5.39 -0.36 3.60
CA GLN A 59 -6.50 0.60 3.47
C GLN A 59 -6.11 1.81 2.62
N GLU A 60 -4.91 2.36 2.86
CA GLU A 60 -4.41 3.50 2.10
C GLU A 60 -4.15 3.13 0.63
N PHE A 61 -3.60 1.93 0.38
CA PHE A 61 -3.42 1.42 -0.98
C PHE A 61 -4.77 1.30 -1.71
N GLU A 62 -5.77 0.68 -1.09
CA GLU A 62 -7.12 0.55 -1.66
C GLU A 62 -7.77 1.92 -1.93
N ARG A 63 -7.64 2.86 -0.99
CA ARG A 63 -8.12 4.25 -1.16
C ARG A 63 -7.49 4.89 -2.40
N LEU A 64 -6.17 4.81 -2.53
CA LEU A 64 -5.44 5.38 -3.68
C LEU A 64 -5.78 4.68 -5.00
N GLN A 65 -6.01 3.37 -5.00
CA GLN A 65 -6.47 2.66 -6.19
C GLN A 65 -7.87 3.12 -6.62
N ASN A 66 -8.80 3.27 -5.66
CA ASN A 66 -10.14 3.78 -5.94
C ASN A 66 -10.10 5.22 -6.48
N GLU A 67 -9.29 6.10 -5.92
CA GLU A 67 -9.15 7.47 -6.42
C GLU A 67 -8.59 7.57 -7.84
N LYS A 68 -7.81 6.58 -8.29
CA LYS A 68 -7.26 6.55 -9.65
C LYS A 68 -8.34 6.36 -10.72
N VAL A 69 -9.38 5.59 -10.42
CA VAL A 69 -10.43 5.23 -11.37
C VAL A 69 -11.63 6.17 -11.34
N LEU A 70 -11.70 7.11 -10.38
CA LEU A 70 -12.81 8.04 -10.23
C LEU A 70 -12.68 9.31 -11.08
N CYS A 71 -13.83 9.82 -11.54
CA CYS A 71 -13.96 11.05 -12.30
C CYS A 71 -13.37 12.23 -11.56
N ARG A 72 -12.46 12.97 -12.22
CA ARG A 72 -11.68 14.08 -11.62
C ARG A 72 -12.45 15.38 -11.38
N VAL A 73 -13.78 15.35 -11.40
CA VAL A 73 -14.61 16.49 -10.94
C VAL A 73 -15.63 16.08 -9.90
N CYS A 74 -16.37 14.98 -10.10
CA CYS A 74 -17.35 14.58 -9.10
C CYS A 74 -16.79 13.65 -8.04
N PHE A 75 -15.64 13.00 -8.28
CA PHE A 75 -15.01 12.04 -7.35
C PHE A 75 -15.97 10.94 -6.85
N GLU A 76 -17.00 10.62 -7.64
CA GLU A 76 -18.11 9.75 -7.23
C GLU A 76 -18.33 8.60 -8.22
N ARG A 77 -18.17 8.87 -9.52
CA ARG A 77 -18.41 7.91 -10.61
C ARG A 77 -17.08 7.54 -11.28
N GLY A 78 -16.98 6.31 -11.75
CA GLY A 78 -15.83 5.83 -12.52
C GLY A 78 -15.61 6.64 -13.81
N ILE A 79 -14.35 6.75 -14.21
CA ILE A 79 -13.97 7.34 -15.49
C ILE A 79 -14.43 6.40 -16.61
N SER A 80 -15.22 6.91 -17.56
CA SER A 80 -15.82 6.08 -18.61
C SER A 80 -15.79 6.71 -19.99
N VAL A 81 -15.12 7.86 -20.16
CA VAL A 81 -15.10 8.60 -21.43
C VAL A 81 -13.68 9.06 -21.78
N VAL A 82 -13.34 8.90 -23.06
CA VAL A 82 -12.13 9.44 -23.70
C VAL A 82 -12.51 10.65 -24.54
N PHE A 83 -11.73 11.73 -24.42
CA PHE A 83 -11.89 12.94 -25.23
C PHE A 83 -11.03 12.93 -26.48
N LEU A 84 -11.62 13.08 -27.66
CA LEU A 84 -10.89 13.23 -28.91
C LEU A 84 -10.78 14.71 -29.35
N PRO A 85 -9.65 15.10 -29.99
CA PRO A 85 -8.54 14.25 -30.44
C PRO A 85 -7.47 13.95 -29.37
N CYS A 86 -7.53 14.57 -28.19
CA CYS A 86 -6.43 14.55 -27.23
C CYS A 86 -6.21 13.22 -26.46
N ARG A 87 -7.16 12.30 -26.51
CA ARG A 87 -7.18 10.98 -25.85
C ARG A 87 -7.08 10.97 -24.32
N HIS A 88 -7.32 12.09 -23.63
CA HIS A 88 -7.38 12.08 -22.17
C HIS A 88 -8.65 11.40 -21.64
N ARG A 89 -8.49 10.47 -20.70
CA ARG A 89 -9.56 9.70 -20.02
C ARG A 89 -9.64 10.12 -18.56
N ILE A 90 -10.51 11.08 -18.23
CA ILE A 90 -10.58 11.67 -16.87
C ILE A 90 -12.00 11.99 -16.36
N ARG A 91 -13.04 11.68 -17.15
CA ARG A 91 -14.45 11.99 -16.84
C ARG A 91 -15.32 10.74 -16.81
N CYS A 92 -16.35 10.76 -15.96
CA CYS A 92 -17.51 9.88 -16.11
C CYS A 92 -18.45 10.39 -17.22
N SER A 93 -19.41 9.54 -17.61
CA SER A 93 -20.43 9.82 -18.64
C SER A 93 -21.24 11.09 -18.38
N ILE A 94 -21.57 11.40 -17.14
CA ILE A 94 -22.37 12.60 -16.79
C ILE A 94 -21.50 13.87 -16.82
N CYS A 95 -20.29 13.77 -16.27
CA CYS A 95 -19.43 14.93 -16.09
C CYS A 95 -18.71 15.36 -17.38
N CYS A 96 -18.73 14.54 -18.43
CA CYS A 96 -18.11 14.84 -19.71
C CYS A 96 -18.96 15.80 -20.57
N GLU A 97 -20.28 15.83 -20.37
CA GLU A 97 -21.23 16.66 -21.13
C GLU A 97 -20.99 18.16 -20.90
N LYS A 98 -20.59 18.52 -19.68
CA LYS A 98 -20.30 19.91 -19.29
C LYS A 98 -18.94 20.41 -19.81
N CYS A 99 -18.10 19.54 -20.38
CA CYS A 99 -16.77 19.90 -20.85
C CYS A 99 -16.78 20.25 -22.34
N ARG A 100 -16.42 21.50 -22.70
CA ARG A 100 -16.16 21.90 -24.10
C ARG A 100 -14.70 21.74 -24.52
N LYS A 101 -13.79 21.80 -23.54
CA LYS A 101 -12.35 21.59 -23.69
C LYS A 101 -11.89 20.54 -22.68
N CYS A 102 -10.85 19.79 -23.02
CA CYS A 102 -10.25 18.83 -22.12
C CYS A 102 -9.67 19.54 -20.88
N PRO A 103 -10.03 19.14 -19.65
CA PRO A 103 -9.47 19.75 -18.43
C PRO A 103 -7.95 19.57 -18.25
N ILE A 104 -7.35 18.60 -18.95
CA ILE A 104 -5.91 18.31 -18.85
C ILE A 104 -5.12 19.21 -19.80
N CYS A 105 -5.41 19.12 -21.11
CA CYS A 105 -4.61 19.80 -22.14
C CYS A 105 -5.30 21.01 -22.78
N ARG A 106 -6.54 21.34 -22.38
CA ARG A 106 -7.33 22.47 -22.89
C ARG A 106 -7.67 22.43 -24.39
N VAL A 107 -7.37 21.33 -25.09
CA VAL A 107 -7.80 21.06 -26.48
C VAL A 107 -9.33 20.95 -26.54
N SER A 108 -9.93 21.51 -27.59
CA SER A 108 -11.38 21.42 -27.84
C SER A 108 -11.81 19.97 -28.01
N ILE A 109 -12.95 19.60 -27.41
CA ILE A 109 -13.48 18.24 -27.49
C ILE A 109 -14.37 18.16 -28.73
N GLU A 110 -13.95 17.36 -29.71
CA GLU A 110 -14.69 17.11 -30.94
C GLU A 110 -15.63 15.91 -30.76
N GLU A 111 -15.11 14.83 -30.15
CA GLU A 111 -15.86 13.59 -29.93
C GLU A 111 -15.60 13.03 -28.52
N ARG A 112 -16.60 12.29 -28.01
CA ARG A 112 -16.57 11.61 -26.71
C ARG A 112 -16.82 10.12 -26.93
N LEU A 113 -15.80 9.30 -26.67
CA LEU A 113 -15.90 7.85 -26.80
C LEU A 113 -16.11 7.19 -25.44
N PRO A 114 -17.21 6.46 -25.21
CA PRO A 114 -17.37 5.60 -24.05
C PRO A 114 -16.30 4.50 -24.02
N VAL A 115 -15.80 4.18 -22.84
CA VAL A 115 -14.86 3.08 -22.61
C VAL A 115 -15.42 2.17 -21.52
N TYR A 116 -15.33 0.87 -21.77
CA TYR A 116 -15.68 -0.20 -20.84
C TYR A 116 -14.39 -0.95 -20.51
N ASP A 117 -14.04 -1.03 -19.22
CA ASP A 117 -12.91 -1.85 -18.79
C ASP A 117 -13.36 -3.34 -18.86
N VAL A 118 -12.47 -4.20 -19.38
CA VAL A 118 -12.71 -5.65 -19.63
C VAL A 118 -12.26 -6.49 -18.45
#